data_AF-A0A3C0C754-F1
#
_entry.id   AF-A0A3C0C754-F1
#
_cell.length_a   1.000
_cell.length_b   1.000
_cell.length_c   1.000
_cell.angle_alpha   90.00
_cell.angle_beta   90.00
_cell.angle_gamma   90.00
#
_symmetry.space_group_name_H-M   'P 1'
#
loop_
_entity.id
_entity.type
_entity.pdbx_description
1 polymer ?
#
loop_
_entity_poly.entity_id
_entity_poly.type
_entity_poly.pdbx_seq_one_letter_code
_entity_poly.pdbx_strand_id
1 'polypeptide(L)'
;DRCSLKRVTGVDADPEAISKSIALIKRAAPSYEFRTTFTDGLLTIEDMKKIRNELDDDSHWVIQPFRPVGCLDPDFCSRPPADPDRLKKEFPDIRVRG
;
A
#
# COMPACT_ATOMS: atom_id res chain seq x y z
N ASP A 1 -6.20 -3.78 -10.62
CA ASP A 1 -7.15 -3.33 -11.67
C ASP A 1 -7.89 -2.07 -11.22
N ARG A 2 -8.53 -1.34 -12.17
CA ARG A 2 -9.20 -0.05 -11.93
C ARG A 2 -10.30 -0.12 -10.86
N CYS A 3 -11.11 -1.19 -10.87
CA CYS A 3 -12.17 -1.40 -9.87
C CYS A 3 -11.59 -1.53 -8.46
N SER A 4 -10.55 -2.35 -8.31
CA SER A 4 -9.84 -2.50 -7.05
C SER A 4 -9.23 -1.19 -6.56
N LEU A 5 -8.62 -0.41 -7.47
CA LEU A 5 -8.09 0.90 -7.11
C LEU A 5 -9.18 1.85 -6.62
N LYS A 6 -10.27 2.00 -7.38
CA LYS A 6 -11.37 2.90 -7.01
C LYS A 6 -11.97 2.56 -5.66
N ARG A 7 -12.09 1.28 -5.33
CA ARG A 7 -12.57 0.80 -4.02
C ARG A 7 -11.67 1.24 -2.86
N VAL A 8 -10.35 1.26 -3.06
CA VAL A 8 -9.37 1.53 -2.00
C VAL A 8 -9.02 3.01 -1.91
N THR A 9 -8.93 3.72 -3.04
CA THR A 9 -8.51 5.12 -3.10
C THR A 9 -9.68 6.10 -3.13
N GLY A 10 -10.90 5.64 -3.40
CA GLY A 10 -12.08 6.48 -3.60
C GLY A 10 -12.08 7.25 -4.92
N VAL A 11 -11.06 7.08 -5.78
CA VAL A 11 -10.90 7.81 -7.05
C VAL A 11 -10.84 6.83 -8.20
N ASP A 12 -11.51 7.17 -9.31
CA ASP A 12 -11.42 6.42 -10.56
C ASP A 12 -10.09 6.68 -11.28
N ALA A 13 -9.01 6.19 -10.67
CA ALA A 13 -7.66 6.37 -11.16
C ALA A 13 -7.34 5.38 -12.28
N ASP A 14 -6.62 5.86 -13.29
CA ASP A 14 -6.17 5.03 -14.39
C ASP A 14 -4.93 4.20 -14.01
N PRO A 15 -4.99 2.86 -14.01
CA PRO A 15 -3.84 2.02 -13.66
C PRO A 15 -2.63 2.26 -14.56
N GLU A 16 -2.85 2.53 -15.85
CA GLU A 16 -1.75 2.77 -16.80
C GLU A 16 -1.03 4.10 -16.51
N ALA A 17 -1.78 5.16 -16.22
CA ALA A 17 -1.21 6.44 -15.78
C ALA A 17 -0.35 6.28 -14.52
N ILE A 18 -0.83 5.49 -13.53
CA ILE A 18 -0.07 5.23 -12.30
C ILE A 18 1.23 4.49 -12.60
N SER A 19 1.19 3.45 -13.44
CA SER A 19 2.40 2.72 -13.85
C SER A 19 3.43 3.65 -14.52
N LYS A 20 2.98 4.55 -15.41
CA LYS A 20 3.84 5.56 -16.04
C LYS A 20 4.45 6.52 -15.02
N SER A 21 3.66 6.95 -14.03
CA SER A 21 4.16 7.80 -12.93
C SER A 21 5.19 7.09 -12.07
N ILE A 22 4.98 5.81 -11.73
CA ILE A 22 5.96 4.99 -10.99
C ILE A 22 7.26 4.91 -11.78
N ALA A 23 7.22 4.58 -13.08
CA ALA A 23 8.40 4.50 -13.93
C ALA A 23 9.14 5.86 -14.02
N LEU A 24 8.41 6.96 -14.09
CA LEU A 24 8.99 8.31 -14.10
C LEU A 24 9.71 8.62 -12.77
N ILE A 25 9.08 8.32 -11.64
CA ILE A 25 9.66 8.53 -10.30
C ILE A 25 10.93 7.70 -10.14
N LYS A 26 10.88 6.39 -10.45
CA LYS A 26 12.04 5.49 -10.37
C LYS A 26 13.23 5.99 -11.19
N ARG A 27 12.98 6.60 -12.36
CA ARG A 27 14.03 7.08 -13.27
C ARG A 27 14.58 8.46 -12.92
N ALA A 28 13.72 9.38 -12.47
CA ALA A 28 14.05 10.81 -12.43
C ALA A 28 14.10 11.41 -11.02
N ALA A 29 13.48 10.76 -10.02
CA ALA A 29 13.52 11.28 -8.66
C ALA A 29 14.86 10.95 -7.99
N PRO A 30 15.55 11.93 -7.37
CA PRO A 30 16.81 11.68 -6.68
C PRO A 30 16.65 10.79 -5.44
N SER A 31 15.45 10.73 -4.87
CA SER A 31 15.05 9.84 -3.77
C SER A 31 13.52 9.70 -3.76
N TYR A 32 13.01 8.53 -3.41
CA TYR A 32 11.58 8.26 -3.32
C TYR A 32 11.26 7.17 -2.29
N GLU A 33 10.00 7.11 -1.88
CA GLU A 33 9.41 6.06 -1.05
C GLU A 33 8.03 5.71 -1.62
N PHE A 34 7.81 4.45 -1.95
CA PHE A 34 6.47 3.95 -2.25
C PHE A 34 5.88 3.37 -0.98
N ARG A 35 4.72 3.88 -0.56
CA ARG A 35 4.11 3.45 0.70
C ARG A 35 2.71 2.89 0.48
N THR A 36 2.45 1.74 1.08
CA THR A 36 1.11 1.12 1.09
C THR A 36 0.62 1.00 2.53
N THR A 37 -0.56 1.53 2.81
CA THR A 37 -1.21 1.37 4.13
C THR A 37 -2.01 0.08 4.14
N PHE A 38 -1.57 -0.92 4.89
CA PHE A 38 -2.26 -2.20 5.01
C PHE A 38 -3.40 -2.07 6.01
N THR A 39 -4.64 -2.23 5.53
CA THR A 39 -5.85 -2.23 6.35
C THR A 39 -6.55 -3.58 6.20
N ASP A 40 -6.66 -4.32 7.31
CA ASP A 40 -7.38 -5.59 7.31
C ASP A 40 -8.83 -5.39 6.85
N GLY A 41 -9.31 -6.30 5.98
CA GLY A 41 -10.62 -6.23 5.33
C GLY A 41 -10.68 -5.34 4.09
N LEU A 42 -9.69 -4.45 3.86
CA LEU A 42 -9.60 -3.68 2.61
C LEU A 42 -8.56 -4.28 1.65
N LEU A 43 -7.41 -4.69 2.19
CA LEU A 43 -6.31 -5.33 1.48
C LEU A 43 -6.04 -6.72 2.04
N THR A 44 -5.71 -7.65 1.15
CA THR A 44 -5.22 -8.98 1.52
C THR A 44 -3.71 -9.08 1.34
N ILE A 45 -3.08 -10.11 1.91
CA ILE A 45 -1.65 -10.37 1.69
C ILE A 45 -1.35 -10.63 0.21
N GLU A 46 -2.28 -11.26 -0.52
CA GLU A 46 -2.13 -11.47 -1.96
C GLU A 46 -2.19 -10.15 -2.75
N ASP A 47 -3.02 -9.19 -2.33
CA ASP A 47 -2.99 -7.84 -2.92
C ASP A 47 -1.64 -7.15 -2.68
N MET A 48 -1.07 -7.31 -1.47
CA MET A 48 0.25 -6.78 -1.15
C MET A 48 1.35 -7.41 -2.01
N LYS A 49 1.30 -8.72 -2.26
CA LYS A 49 2.23 -9.40 -3.18
C LYS A 49 2.07 -8.92 -4.62
N LYS A 50 0.86 -8.65 -5.09
CA LYS A 50 0.62 -8.05 -6.42
C LYS A 50 1.22 -6.66 -6.52
N ILE A 51 1.00 -5.80 -5.51
CA ILE A 51 1.61 -4.46 -5.45
C ILE A 51 3.13 -4.57 -5.46
N ARG A 52 3.70 -5.52 -4.70
CA ARG A 52 5.14 -5.78 -4.70
C ARG A 52 5.68 -6.09 -6.10
N ASN A 53 4.99 -6.98 -6.81
CA ASN A 53 5.34 -7.36 -8.19
C ASN A 53 5.16 -6.19 -9.18
N GLU A 54 4.10 -5.39 -9.04
CA GLU A 54 3.87 -4.18 -9.84
C GLU A 54 4.95 -3.11 -9.61
N LEU A 55 5.63 -3.15 -8.46
CA LEU A 55 6.77 -2.32 -8.15
C LEU A 55 8.11 -2.98 -8.55
N ASP A 56 8.14 -4.09 -9.27
CA ASP A 56 9.38 -4.79 -9.67
C ASP A 56 10.32 -5.07 -8.48
N ASP A 57 9.76 -5.46 -7.33
CA ASP A 57 10.52 -5.70 -6.11
C ASP A 57 11.36 -4.50 -5.60
N ASP A 58 10.89 -3.27 -5.82
CA ASP A 58 11.59 -2.04 -5.42
C ASP A 58 11.90 -1.99 -3.90
N SER A 59 13.17 -1.78 -3.53
CA SER A 59 13.60 -1.70 -2.13
C SER A 59 13.08 -0.47 -1.37
N HIS A 60 12.56 0.54 -2.09
CA HIS A 60 11.95 1.74 -1.50
C HIS A 60 10.47 1.54 -1.13
N TRP A 61 9.94 0.32 -1.26
CA TRP A 61 8.59 0.01 -0.83
C TRP A 61 8.49 -0.17 0.70
N VAL A 62 7.49 0.46 1.29
CA VAL A 62 7.27 0.52 2.74
C VAL A 62 5.83 0.14 3.04
N ILE A 63 5.66 -0.79 3.97
CA ILE A 63 4.35 -1.22 4.45
C ILE A 63 4.02 -0.45 5.73
N GLN A 64 2.89 0.25 5.74
CA GLN A 64 2.38 0.96 6.91
C GLN A 64 1.18 0.18 7.47
N PRO A 65 1.27 -0.42 8.67
CA PRO A 65 0.12 -1.01 9.33
C PRO A 65 -0.93 0.07 9.65
N PHE A 66 -2.20 -0.16 9.31
CA PHE A 66 -3.30 0.74 9.64
C PHE A 66 -3.51 0.83 11.16
N ARG A 67 -3.77 2.06 11.64
CA ARG A 67 -4.14 2.36 13.03
C ARG A 67 -5.49 3.09 13.06
N PRO A 68 -6.47 2.63 13.85
CA PRO A 68 -7.81 3.22 13.92
C PRO A 68 -7.81 4.47 14.81
N VAL A 69 -7.01 5.48 14.45
CA VAL A 69 -6.88 6.74 15.22
C VAL A 69 -7.10 7.92 14.27
N GLY A 70 -8.05 8.79 14.60
CA GLY A 70 -8.33 10.00 13.81
C GLY A 70 -8.77 9.73 12.38
N CYS A 71 -9.54 8.66 12.15
CA CYS A 71 -9.98 8.28 10.80
C CYS A 71 -10.96 9.31 10.23
N LEU A 72 -10.83 9.60 8.93
CA LEU A 72 -11.75 10.47 8.18
C LEU A 72 -13.17 9.87 8.13
N ASP A 73 -13.23 8.54 7.99
CA ASP A 73 -14.46 7.76 8.08
C ASP A 73 -14.52 7.11 9.48
N PRO A 74 -15.53 7.45 10.30
CA PRO A 74 -15.71 6.87 11.63
C PRO A 74 -15.82 5.34 11.64
N ASP A 75 -16.27 4.72 10.55
CA ASP A 75 -16.37 3.26 10.43
C ASP A 75 -14.99 2.57 10.44
N PHE A 76 -13.93 3.31 10.15
CA PHE A 76 -12.56 2.80 10.26
C PHE A 76 -11.98 2.91 11.67
N CYS A 77 -12.52 3.80 12.53
CA CYS A 77 -12.13 3.88 13.94
C CYS A 77 -12.59 2.67 14.75
N SER A 78 -13.64 1.97 14.30
CA SER A 78 -14.17 0.76 14.96
C SER A 78 -13.50 -0.54 14.48
N ARG A 79 -12.64 -0.47 13.46
CA ARG A 79 -11.90 -1.63 12.92
C ARG A 79 -10.69 -1.97 13.78
N PRO A 80 -10.28 -3.26 13.82
CA PRO A 80 -9.04 -3.64 14.47
C PRO A 80 -7.83 -2.99 13.76
N PRO A 81 -6.78 -2.60 14.50
CA PRO A 81 -5.52 -2.22 13.90
C PRO A 81 -4.92 -3.40 13.13
N ALA A 82 -4.13 -3.09 12.10
CA ALA A 82 -3.38 -4.13 11.40
C ALA A 82 -2.27 -4.71 12.30
N ASP A 83 -2.07 -6.02 12.23
CA ASP A 83 -1.01 -6.72 12.98
C ASP A 83 0.35 -6.49 12.30
N PRO A 84 1.26 -5.71 12.91
CA PRO A 84 2.57 -5.42 12.34
C PRO A 84 3.49 -6.65 12.31
N ASP A 85 3.34 -7.59 13.24
CA ASP A 85 4.22 -8.76 13.33
C ASP A 85 3.84 -9.81 12.30
N ARG A 86 2.54 -9.95 12.00
CA ARG A 86 2.08 -10.70 10.82
C ARG A 86 2.68 -10.14 9.53
N LEU A 87 2.69 -8.82 9.34
CA LEU A 87 3.24 -8.20 8.13
C LEU A 87 4.75 -8.41 8.00
N LYS A 88 5.51 -8.31 9.10
CA LYS A 88 6.94 -8.63 9.11
C LYS A 88 7.22 -10.09 8.78
N LYS A 89 6.36 -11.01 9.22
CA LYS A 89 6.50 -12.44 8.93
C LYS A 89 6.27 -12.74 7.44
N GLU A 90 5.27 -12.11 6.83
CA GLU A 90 4.94 -12.28 5.41
C GLU A 90 5.93 -11.52 4.49
N PHE A 91 6.50 -10.41 4.96
CA PHE A 91 7.42 -9.56 4.20
C PHE A 91 8.69 -9.24 5.01
N PRO A 92 9.57 -10.23 5.25
CA PRO A 92 10.72 -10.08 6.14
C PRO A 92 11.75 -9.05 5.66
N ASP A 93 11.89 -8.88 4.34
CA ASP A 93 12.86 -7.98 3.73
C ASP A 93 12.31 -6.56 3.49
N ILE A 94 11.07 -6.30 3.89
CA ILE A 94 10.37 -5.04 3.64
C ILE A 94 10.25 -4.24 4.91
N ARG A 95 10.49 -2.93 4.80
CA ARG A 95 10.36 -2.02 5.93
C ARG A 95 8.88 -1.86 6.32
N VAL A 96 8.52 -2.38 7.49
CA VAL A 96 7.21 -2.15 8.11
C VAL A 96 7.32 -0.96 9.08
N ARG A 97 6.66 0.16 8.77
CA ARG A 97 6.74 1.41 9.54
C ARG A 97 5.39 2.13 9.57
N GLY A 98 4.90 2.44 10.77
CA GLY A 98 3.66 3.16 11.02
C GLY A 98 3.36 3.23 12.50
#